data_AF-A0A838W9J5-F1
#
_entry.id   AF-A0A838W9J5-F1
#
_cell.length_a   1.000
_cell.length_b   1.000
_cell.length_c   1.000
_cell.angle_alpha   90.00
_cell.angle_beta   90.00
_cell.angle_gamma   90.00
#
_symmetry.space_group_name_H-M   'P 1'
#
loop_
_entity.id
_entity.type
_entity.pdbx_description
1 polymer ?
#
loop_
_entity_poly.entity_id
_entity_poly.type
_entity_poly.pdbx_seq_one_letter_code
_entity_poly.pdbx_strand_id
1 'polypeptide(L)'
;MSRLSLAAFVLPCLVLATALPSHAEGPIYSGAERQLAVQMPRVERAEVRIDGDLSESVWSEAAVLTGFTQSQPAEGRLASERTEVLLFYAPQALYIGVRAYAREPGRIRATLAPRDRIGQDDHIRIFLDTFLDRRRAFALFVNPLGIQQDGIYTEGAARRDCGSDLAGTCWSTMVASSPGTMVRPAATTPSSASMPSPAPTY
;
A
#
# COMPACT_ATOMS: atom_id res chain seq x y z
N MET A 1 24.09 66.22 -48.71
CA MET A 1 23.22 65.11 -49.13
C MET A 1 23.87 63.79 -48.68
N SER A 2 23.19 63.02 -47.81
CA SER A 2 23.26 61.54 -47.68
C SER A 2 24.65 60.91 -47.34
N ARG A 3 24.86 60.02 -46.36
CA ARG A 3 24.04 58.90 -45.83
C ARG A 3 24.50 58.55 -44.40
N LEU A 4 23.58 58.46 -43.44
CA LEU A 4 23.82 57.77 -42.16
C LEU A 4 23.58 56.27 -42.38
N SER A 5 24.60 55.44 -42.17
CA SER A 5 24.45 53.98 -42.11
C SER A 5 23.95 53.56 -40.73
N LEU A 6 22.72 53.05 -40.67
CA LEU A 6 22.12 52.45 -39.49
C LEU A 6 22.66 51.02 -39.33
N ALA A 7 23.52 50.77 -38.35
CA ALA A 7 23.97 49.43 -38.01
C ALA A 7 22.85 48.70 -37.24
N ALA A 8 22.23 47.72 -37.89
CA ALA A 8 21.23 46.85 -37.26
C ALA A 8 21.94 45.87 -36.32
N PHE A 9 21.86 46.13 -35.01
CA PHE A 9 22.30 45.20 -33.98
C PHE A 9 21.23 44.12 -33.80
N VAL A 10 21.43 42.96 -34.44
CA VAL A 10 20.60 41.77 -34.20
C VAL A 10 20.99 41.21 -32.84
N LEU A 11 20.21 41.53 -31.81
CA LEU A 11 20.35 40.90 -30.49
C LEU A 11 20.02 39.40 -30.64
N PRO A 12 20.92 38.47 -30.30
CA PRO A 12 20.56 37.07 -30.24
C PRO A 12 19.64 36.88 -29.04
N CYS A 13 18.38 36.57 -29.31
CA CYS A 13 17.41 36.19 -28.30
C CYS A 13 17.87 34.86 -27.67
N LEU A 14 18.62 34.94 -26.58
CA LEU A 14 19.06 33.79 -25.80
C LEU A 14 17.82 33.15 -25.18
N VAL A 15 17.26 32.14 -25.85
CA VAL A 15 16.17 31.32 -25.32
C VAL A 15 16.74 30.51 -24.17
N LEU A 16 16.61 31.04 -22.95
CA LEU A 16 16.91 30.33 -21.73
C LEU A 16 15.84 29.25 -21.58
N ALA A 17 16.12 28.04 -22.10
CA ALA A 17 15.27 26.88 -21.90
C ALA A 17 15.25 26.56 -20.41
N THR A 18 14.20 27.00 -19.70
CA THR A 18 13.94 26.59 -18.34
C THR A 18 13.61 25.10 -18.38
N ALA A 19 14.60 24.26 -18.12
CA ALA A 19 14.36 22.85 -17.83
C ALA A 19 13.45 22.81 -16.60
N LEU A 20 12.17 22.51 -16.80
CA LEU A 20 11.28 22.21 -15.69
C LEU A 20 11.93 21.05 -14.91
N PRO A 21 11.98 21.11 -13.57
CA PRO A 21 12.48 19.99 -12.79
C PRO A 21 11.65 18.76 -13.19
N SER A 22 12.31 17.79 -13.82
CA SER A 22 11.72 16.48 -14.03
C SER A 22 11.53 15.89 -12.64
N HIS A 23 10.29 15.88 -12.15
CA HIS A 23 9.97 15.12 -10.94
C HIS A 23 10.34 13.67 -11.21
N ALA A 24 11.19 13.11 -10.36
CA ALA A 24 11.57 11.71 -10.46
C ALA A 24 10.35 10.88 -10.06
N GLU A 25 9.79 10.13 -11.02
CA GLU A 25 8.70 9.21 -10.73
C GLU A 25 9.21 8.08 -9.83
N GLY A 26 8.46 7.80 -8.77
CA GLY A 26 8.86 6.82 -7.77
C GLY A 26 8.88 5.38 -8.32
N PRO A 27 9.66 4.48 -7.68
CA PRO A 27 9.75 3.09 -8.11
C PRO A 27 8.43 2.34 -7.89
N ILE A 28 8.06 1.48 -8.85
CA ILE A 28 6.90 0.60 -8.76
C ILE A 28 7.35 -0.80 -8.32
N TYR A 29 6.64 -1.36 -7.34
CA TYR A 29 6.85 -2.72 -6.84
C TYR A 29 5.56 -3.55 -7.00
N SER A 30 5.69 -4.77 -7.52
CA SER A 30 4.58 -5.71 -7.69
C SER A 30 4.67 -6.88 -6.71
N GLY A 31 3.65 -7.01 -5.85
CA GLY A 31 3.52 -8.15 -4.94
C GLY A 31 3.39 -9.49 -5.67
N ALA A 32 2.70 -9.49 -6.82
CA ALA A 32 2.51 -10.66 -7.68
C ALA A 32 3.83 -11.18 -8.26
N GLU A 33 4.78 -10.27 -8.53
CA GLU A 33 6.13 -10.58 -8.97
C GLU A 33 7.10 -10.80 -7.80
N ARG A 34 6.58 -10.86 -6.56
CA ARG A 34 7.33 -11.05 -5.32
C ARG A 34 8.37 -9.96 -5.05
N GLN A 35 8.12 -8.74 -5.54
CA GLN A 35 8.93 -7.56 -5.25
C GLN A 35 8.54 -6.97 -3.88
N LEU A 36 8.79 -7.72 -2.81
CA LEU A 36 8.32 -7.40 -1.45
C LEU A 36 9.31 -6.54 -0.64
N ALA A 37 10.55 -6.39 -1.13
CA ALA A 37 11.57 -5.56 -0.51
C ALA A 37 11.51 -4.14 -1.11
N VAL A 38 10.77 -3.27 -0.44
CA VAL A 38 10.49 -1.90 -0.91
C VAL A 38 11.55 -0.95 -0.37
N GLN A 39 12.21 -0.21 -1.26
CA GLN A 39 13.04 0.92 -0.87
C GLN A 39 12.18 2.17 -0.90
N MET A 40 11.83 2.67 0.28
CA MET A 40 10.96 3.82 0.41
C MET A 40 11.76 5.12 0.21
N PRO A 41 11.35 6.01 -0.70
CA PRO A 41 11.98 7.32 -0.88
C PRO A 41 11.87 8.17 0.38
N ARG A 42 12.94 8.92 0.67
CA ARG A 42 12.98 9.94 1.72
C ARG A 42 12.73 11.30 1.10
N VAL A 43 11.73 12.02 1.61
CA VAL A 43 11.40 13.38 1.20
C VAL A 43 11.72 14.33 2.36
N GLU A 44 12.66 15.25 2.18
CA GLU A 44 13.08 16.15 3.27
C GLU A 44 12.02 17.18 3.66
N ARG A 45 11.22 17.63 2.69
CA ARG A 45 10.13 18.59 2.89
C ARG A 45 8.87 18.07 2.22
N ALA A 46 8.01 17.44 3.02
CA ALA A 46 6.72 16.96 2.57
C ALA A 46 5.62 17.91 3.07
N GLU A 47 4.96 18.58 2.13
CA GLU A 47 3.74 19.35 2.39
C GLU A 47 2.55 18.52 1.90
N VAL A 48 2.01 17.69 2.80
CA VAL A 48 0.84 16.84 2.51
C VAL A 48 -0.27 17.20 3.47
N ARG A 49 -1.46 17.43 2.94
CA ARG A 49 -2.68 17.58 3.74
C ARG A 49 -3.30 16.19 3.91
N ILE A 50 -3.67 15.84 5.14
CA ILE A 50 -4.30 14.55 5.43
C ILE A 50 -5.82 14.69 5.22
N ASP A 51 -6.25 14.81 3.97
CA ASP A 51 -7.66 14.93 3.57
C ASP A 51 -8.12 13.85 2.58
N GLY A 52 -7.23 12.95 2.18
CA GLY A 52 -7.51 11.84 1.27
C GLY A 52 -7.34 12.19 -0.21
N ASP A 53 -7.03 13.45 -0.54
CA ASP A 53 -6.52 13.79 -1.87
C ASP A 53 -5.05 13.34 -1.99
N LEU A 54 -4.70 12.82 -3.16
CA LEU A 54 -3.35 12.37 -3.50
C LEU A 54 -2.83 13.11 -4.74
N SER A 55 -3.31 14.33 -4.95
CA SER A 55 -2.98 15.20 -6.09
C SER A 55 -1.71 16.00 -5.88
N GLU A 56 -1.20 16.12 -4.65
CA GLU A 56 0.04 16.84 -4.37
C GLU A 56 1.25 16.17 -5.05
N SER A 57 2.14 16.99 -5.59
CA SER A 57 3.27 16.53 -6.42
C SER A 57 4.21 15.58 -5.70
N VAL A 58 4.33 15.69 -4.37
CA VAL A 58 5.18 14.80 -3.56
C VAL A 58 4.79 13.32 -3.68
N TRP A 59 3.53 13.03 -3.98
CA TRP A 59 3.08 11.65 -4.22
C TRP A 59 3.66 11.03 -5.50
N SER A 60 4.12 11.85 -6.46
CA SER A 60 4.81 11.33 -7.65
C SER A 60 6.18 10.73 -7.34
N GLU A 61 6.81 11.16 -6.24
CA GLU A 61 8.12 10.65 -5.79
C GLU A 61 7.97 9.38 -4.94
N ALA A 62 6.76 9.00 -4.55
CA ALA A 62 6.50 7.89 -3.65
C ALA A 62 6.73 6.53 -4.32
N ALA A 63 7.23 5.55 -3.58
CA ALA A 63 7.23 4.16 -4.03
C ALA A 63 5.78 3.67 -4.17
N VAL A 64 5.45 3.04 -5.30
CA VAL A 64 4.09 2.55 -5.59
C VAL A 64 4.06 1.05 -5.50
N LEU A 65 3.27 0.51 -4.57
CA LEU A 65 3.02 -0.92 -4.44
C LEU A 65 1.75 -1.31 -5.20
N THR A 66 1.85 -2.37 -5.97
CA THR A 66 0.78 -2.93 -6.81
C THR A 66 0.79 -4.46 -6.75
N GLY A 67 -0.07 -5.12 -7.54
CA GLY A 67 -0.03 -6.58 -7.68
C GLY A 67 -0.39 -7.32 -6.40
N PHE A 68 -1.33 -6.78 -5.61
CA PHE A 68 -1.80 -7.43 -4.39
C PHE A 68 -2.48 -8.76 -4.67
N THR A 69 -2.35 -9.68 -3.72
CA THR A 69 -3.06 -10.97 -3.73
C THR A 69 -4.21 -10.95 -2.74
N GLN A 70 -5.28 -11.66 -3.06
CA GLN A 70 -6.40 -11.84 -2.14
C GLN A 70 -6.17 -13.05 -1.24
N SER A 71 -6.56 -12.94 0.03
CA SER A 71 -6.58 -14.06 0.98
C SER A 71 -7.88 -14.86 0.89
N GLN A 72 -8.97 -14.21 0.43
CA GLN A 72 -10.31 -14.78 0.29
C GLN A 72 -11.00 -14.20 -0.94
N PRO A 73 -11.96 -14.92 -1.56
CA PRO A 73 -12.41 -16.28 -1.25
C PRO A 73 -11.42 -17.36 -1.69
N ALA A 74 -10.43 -17.01 -2.51
CA ALA A 74 -9.42 -17.94 -2.98
C ALA A 74 -8.04 -17.33 -2.81
N GLU A 75 -7.36 -17.86 -1.80
CA GLU A 75 -6.05 -17.44 -1.33
C GLU A 75 -4.99 -17.46 -2.44
N GLY A 76 -4.12 -16.44 -2.42
CA GLY A 76 -2.93 -16.37 -3.27
C GLY A 76 -3.20 -15.95 -4.72
N ARG A 77 -4.46 -15.83 -5.15
CA ARG A 77 -4.79 -15.25 -6.46
C ARG A 77 -4.54 -13.75 -6.46
N LEU A 78 -4.30 -13.19 -7.65
CA LEU A 78 -4.35 -11.74 -7.86
C LEU A 78 -5.69 -11.20 -7.36
N ALA A 79 -5.64 -10.06 -6.70
CA ALA A 79 -6.83 -9.47 -6.13
C ALA A 79 -7.79 -8.99 -7.24
N SER A 80 -9.09 -9.12 -6.99
CA SER A 80 -10.13 -8.86 -8.00
C SER A 80 -10.29 -7.38 -8.35
N GLU A 81 -10.02 -6.52 -7.36
CA GLU A 81 -10.00 -5.07 -7.50
C GLU A 81 -8.55 -4.55 -7.56
N ARG A 82 -8.33 -3.46 -8.30
CA ARG A 82 -7.00 -2.85 -8.34
C ARG A 82 -6.81 -2.05 -7.05
N THR A 83 -5.64 -2.15 -6.46
CA THR A 83 -5.22 -1.32 -5.33
C THR A 83 -3.78 -0.87 -5.54
N GLU A 84 -3.52 0.40 -5.25
CA GLU A 84 -2.19 1.00 -5.28
C GLU A 84 -1.90 1.60 -3.91
N VAL A 85 -0.71 1.35 -3.38
CA VAL A 85 -0.25 1.94 -2.12
C VAL A 85 0.99 2.77 -2.39
N LEU A 86 0.93 4.07 -2.11
CA LEU A 86 2.01 5.02 -2.30
C LEU A 86 2.72 5.23 -0.95
N LEU A 87 4.04 5.09 -0.94
CA LEU A 87 4.87 5.12 0.27
C LEU A 87 6.05 6.07 0.11
N PHE A 88 6.18 7.00 1.04
CA PHE A 88 7.41 7.75 1.26
C PHE A 88 7.53 8.11 2.74
N TYR A 89 8.70 8.53 3.20
CA TYR A 89 8.85 9.05 4.55
C TYR A 89 9.54 10.41 4.55
N ALA A 90 9.19 11.22 5.54
CA ALA A 90 9.85 12.47 5.84
C ALA A 90 10.47 12.40 7.24
N PRO A 91 11.26 13.40 7.68
CA PRO A 91 11.92 13.38 8.98
C PRO A 91 10.99 13.15 10.19
N GLN A 92 9.69 13.46 10.06
CA GLN A 92 8.72 13.40 11.16
C GLN A 92 7.66 12.31 11.01
N ALA A 93 7.46 11.76 9.82
CA ALA A 93 6.32 10.89 9.54
C ALA A 93 6.56 9.92 8.38
N LEU A 94 5.87 8.78 8.46
CA LEU A 94 5.65 7.86 7.35
C LEU A 94 4.35 8.24 6.66
N TYR A 95 4.39 8.45 5.35
CA TYR A 95 3.23 8.79 4.54
C TYR A 95 2.79 7.58 3.73
N ILE A 96 1.50 7.26 3.83
CA ILE A 96 0.88 6.13 3.15
C ILE A 96 -0.38 6.63 2.45
N GLY A 97 -0.32 6.69 1.12
CA GLY A 97 -1.48 6.95 0.27
C GLY A 97 -2.04 5.64 -0.24
N VAL A 98 -3.37 5.49 -0.31
CA VAL A 98 -3.99 4.28 -0.83
C VAL A 98 -5.05 4.65 -1.86
N ARG A 99 -4.89 4.12 -3.08
CA ARG A 99 -5.91 4.18 -4.13
C ARG A 99 -6.52 2.80 -4.27
N ALA A 100 -7.69 2.62 -3.67
CA ALA A 100 -8.49 1.41 -3.83
C ALA A 100 -9.55 1.65 -4.90
N TYR A 101 -9.48 0.90 -6.00
CA TYR A 101 -10.45 0.99 -7.08
C TYR A 101 -11.58 0.00 -6.82
N ALA A 102 -12.80 0.34 -7.20
CA ALA A 102 -13.94 -0.56 -7.11
C ALA A 102 -14.68 -0.59 -8.46
N ARG A 103 -14.85 -1.79 -9.04
CA ARG A 103 -15.68 -2.00 -10.24
C ARG A 103 -17.13 -1.62 -10.01
N GLU A 104 -17.63 -1.83 -8.79
CA GLU A 104 -19.00 -1.52 -8.37
C GLU A 104 -19.00 -0.57 -7.16
N PRO A 105 -18.82 0.76 -7.35
CA PRO A 105 -18.70 1.71 -6.23
C PRO A 105 -19.90 1.71 -5.27
N GLY A 106 -21.10 1.39 -5.76
CA GLY A 106 -22.32 1.30 -4.95
C GLY A 106 -22.33 0.15 -3.93
N ARG A 107 -21.34 -0.76 -3.97
CA ARG A 107 -21.18 -1.86 -3.02
C ARG A 107 -20.22 -1.54 -1.87
N ILE A 108 -19.53 -0.40 -1.93
CA ILE A 108 -18.61 0.04 -0.89
C ILE A 108 -19.44 0.34 0.38
N ARG A 109 -19.10 -0.33 1.48
CA ARG A 109 -19.71 -0.12 2.79
C ARG A 109 -18.84 0.82 3.60
N ALA A 110 -19.39 1.97 3.97
CA ALA A 110 -18.72 2.88 4.88
C ALA A 110 -19.74 3.63 5.73
N THR A 111 -19.50 3.68 7.03
CA THR A 111 -20.38 4.32 8.01
C THR A 111 -19.64 5.46 8.70
N LEU A 112 -20.33 6.57 8.97
CA LEU A 112 -19.81 7.62 9.84
C LEU A 112 -20.00 7.21 11.31
N ALA A 113 -19.18 6.26 11.75
CA ALA A 113 -19.19 5.73 13.10
C ALA A 113 -18.17 6.46 13.99
N PRO A 114 -18.28 6.34 15.34
CA PRO A 114 -17.17 6.68 16.23
C PRO A 114 -15.89 5.93 15.85
N ARG A 115 -14.74 6.47 16.26
CA ARG A 115 -13.44 5.77 16.20
C ARG A 115 -13.59 4.35 16.78
N ASP A 116 -12.86 3.41 16.21
CA ASP A 116 -12.83 2.00 16.62
C ASP A 116 -14.13 1.22 16.37
N ARG A 117 -15.04 1.76 15.54
CA ARG A 117 -16.31 1.11 15.16
C ARG A 117 -16.48 0.95 13.65
N ILE A 118 -15.41 0.55 12.96
CA ILE A 118 -15.38 0.35 11.51
C ILE A 118 -15.25 -1.12 11.08
N GLY A 119 -15.27 -2.07 12.02
CA GLY A 119 -15.02 -3.49 11.71
C GLY A 119 -16.00 -4.15 10.74
N GLN A 120 -17.16 -3.54 10.50
CA GLN A 120 -18.18 -4.02 9.55
C GLN A 120 -18.17 -3.27 8.21
N ASP A 121 -17.38 -2.21 8.11
CA ASP A 121 -17.20 -1.42 6.89
C ASP A 121 -16.11 -2.05 6.01
N ASP A 122 -16.07 -1.65 4.74
CA ASP A 122 -14.85 -1.76 3.96
C ASP A 122 -13.78 -0.86 4.58
N HIS A 123 -12.57 -1.39 4.73
CA HIS A 123 -11.48 -0.66 5.36
C HIS A 123 -10.12 -1.16 4.85
N ILE A 124 -9.15 -0.27 4.87
CA ILE A 124 -7.75 -0.60 4.64
C ILE A 124 -7.10 -0.89 5.98
N ARG A 125 -6.26 -1.93 6.02
CA ARG A 125 -5.46 -2.29 7.20
C ARG A 125 -3.99 -2.25 6.88
N ILE A 126 -3.24 -1.55 7.73
CA ILE A 126 -1.79 -1.43 7.65
C ILE A 126 -1.22 -2.01 8.93
N PHE A 127 -0.29 -2.96 8.78
CA PHE A 127 0.43 -3.56 9.89
C PHE A 127 1.90 -3.15 9.81
N LEU A 128 2.43 -2.58 10.89
CA LEU A 128 3.82 -2.14 11.00
C LEU A 128 4.52 -2.86 12.16
N ASP A 129 5.42 -3.79 11.84
CA ASP A 129 6.35 -4.36 12.80
C ASP A 129 7.66 -3.54 12.79
N THR A 130 7.76 -2.59 13.72
CA THR A 130 8.91 -1.68 13.81
C THR A 130 10.13 -2.31 14.47
N PHE A 131 9.96 -3.43 15.17
CA PHE A 131 11.05 -4.14 15.86
C PHE A 131 11.54 -5.35 15.08
N LEU A 132 10.81 -5.74 14.03
CA LEU A 132 11.05 -6.91 13.19
C LEU A 132 11.11 -8.21 14.00
N ASP A 133 10.45 -8.23 15.16
CA ASP A 133 10.42 -9.38 16.06
C ASP A 133 9.37 -10.42 15.64
N ARG A 134 8.47 -10.06 14.72
CA ARG A 134 7.36 -10.86 14.19
C ARG A 134 6.37 -11.33 15.26
N ARG A 135 6.42 -10.74 16.45
CA ARG A 135 5.56 -11.09 17.59
C ARG A 135 4.52 -10.02 17.83
N ARG A 136 4.80 -8.77 17.43
CA ARG A 136 3.87 -7.65 17.55
C ARG A 136 3.96 -6.70 16.37
N ALA A 137 2.84 -6.07 16.03
CA ALA A 137 2.78 -5.01 15.04
C ALA A 137 1.76 -3.95 15.45
N PHE A 138 2.01 -2.69 15.11
CA PHE A 138 0.96 -1.68 15.10
C PHE A 138 -0.05 -2.02 14.01
N ALA A 139 -1.33 -1.93 14.34
CA ALA A 139 -2.44 -2.12 13.42
C ALA A 139 -3.15 -0.79 13.25
N LEU A 140 -3.20 -0.28 12.02
CA LEU A 140 -3.80 1.01 11.68
C LEU A 140 -4.83 0.79 10.58
N PHE A 141 -6.08 1.09 10.88
CA PHE A 141 -7.21 0.86 10.00
C PHE A 141 -7.93 2.18 9.68
N VAL A 142 -8.47 2.27 8.46
CA VAL A 142 -9.26 3.42 8.02
C VAL A 142 -10.34 2.99 7.04
N ASN A 143 -11.55 3.50 7.20
CA ASN A 143 -12.64 3.30 6.25
C ASN A 143 -12.65 4.41 5.16
N PRO A 144 -13.41 4.27 4.07
CA PRO A 144 -13.49 5.28 3.01
C PRO A 144 -13.97 6.67 3.46
N LEU A 145 -14.60 6.79 4.63
CA LEU A 145 -15.04 8.06 5.20
C LEU A 145 -14.02 8.67 6.19
N GLY A 146 -12.83 8.06 6.31
CA GLY A 146 -11.75 8.57 7.16
C GLY A 146 -11.89 8.23 8.64
N ILE A 147 -12.84 7.38 9.03
CA ILE A 147 -12.95 6.90 10.40
C ILE A 147 -11.83 5.89 10.66
N GLN A 148 -11.13 6.09 11.77
CA GLN A 148 -9.93 5.34 12.14
C GLN A 148 -10.25 4.27 13.18
N GLN A 149 -9.46 3.19 13.14
CA GLN A 149 -9.34 2.23 14.21
C GLN A 149 -7.87 1.83 14.35
N ASP A 150 -7.40 1.64 15.57
CA ASP A 150 -6.01 1.24 15.81
C ASP A 150 -5.86 0.19 16.91
N GLY A 151 -4.69 -0.43 16.97
CA GLY A 151 -4.38 -1.40 18.01
C GLY A 151 -3.00 -2.01 17.87
N ILE A 152 -2.73 -3.02 18.70
CA ILE A 152 -1.52 -3.84 18.63
C ILE A 152 -1.92 -5.26 18.27
N TYR A 153 -1.45 -5.74 17.12
CA TYR A 153 -1.51 -7.15 16.78
C TYR A 153 -0.42 -7.88 17.56
N THR A 154 -0.76 -8.99 18.23
CA THR A 154 0.21 -9.84 18.95
C THR A 154 0.01 -11.29 18.54
N GLU A 155 1.11 -12.04 18.41
CA GLU A 155 1.07 -13.48 18.21
C GLU A 155 0.24 -14.17 19.30
N GLY A 156 -0.72 -15.03 18.91
CA GLY A 156 -1.62 -15.73 19.83
C GLY A 156 -2.87 -14.94 20.26
N ALA A 157 -2.91 -13.61 20.10
CA ALA A 157 -4.12 -12.82 20.32
C ALA A 157 -5.11 -12.88 19.12
N ALA A 158 -4.63 -13.38 17.98
CA ALA A 158 -5.27 -13.32 16.66
C ALA A 158 -6.56 -14.15 16.47
N ARG A 159 -7.16 -14.70 17.53
CA ARG A 159 -8.40 -15.49 17.40
C ARG A 159 -9.68 -14.64 17.34
N ARG A 160 -9.61 -13.31 17.49
CA ARG A 160 -10.83 -12.47 17.53
C ARG A 160 -11.07 -11.56 16.33
N ASP A 161 -10.05 -11.22 15.53
CA ASP A 161 -10.24 -10.28 14.41
C ASP A 161 -10.06 -10.90 13.01
N CYS A 162 -9.57 -12.14 12.95
CA CYS A 162 -9.72 -13.02 11.79
C CYS A 162 -10.59 -14.23 12.19
N GLY A 163 -11.69 -13.96 12.88
CA GLY A 163 -12.64 -14.95 13.35
C GLY A 163 -14.03 -14.60 12.86
N SER A 164 -14.46 -15.31 11.80
CA SER A 164 -15.85 -15.67 11.54
C SER A 164 -16.88 -14.57 11.79
N ASP A 165 -17.07 -13.62 10.86
CA ASP A 165 -18.41 -13.02 10.65
C ASP A 165 -18.56 -12.09 9.44
N LEU A 166 -17.57 -11.89 8.56
CA LEU A 166 -17.80 -11.13 7.33
C LEU A 166 -17.12 -11.73 6.10
N ALA A 167 -17.96 -12.29 5.24
CA ALA A 167 -17.67 -12.48 3.84
C ALA A 167 -17.54 -11.11 3.17
N GLY A 168 -16.31 -10.72 2.84
CA GLY A 168 -16.01 -9.53 2.04
C GLY A 168 -14.69 -8.86 2.44
N THR A 169 -13.82 -8.63 1.47
CA THR A 169 -12.83 -7.52 1.47
C THR A 169 -11.75 -7.47 2.56
N CYS A 170 -11.16 -8.61 2.95
CA CYS A 170 -9.88 -8.60 3.66
C CYS A 170 -8.70 -8.36 2.68
N TRP A 171 -8.37 -7.07 2.47
CA TRP A 171 -7.10 -6.66 1.85
C TRP A 171 -6.06 -6.50 2.97
N SER A 172 -5.05 -7.35 2.97
CA SER A 172 -3.93 -7.25 3.92
C SER A 172 -2.69 -6.75 3.18
N THR A 173 -2.30 -5.50 3.44
CA THR A 173 -0.99 -4.96 3.02
C THR A 173 0.00 -5.23 4.15
N MET A 174 1.00 -6.06 3.87
CA MET A 174 2.16 -6.27 4.72
C MET A 174 3.33 -5.51 4.09
N VAL A 175 3.85 -4.48 4.75
CA VAL A 175 5.10 -3.81 4.34
C VAL A 175 6.22 -4.38 5.21
N ALA A 176 7.16 -5.08 4.58
CA ALA A 176 8.37 -5.59 5.22
C ALA A 176 9.59 -4.85 4.65
N SER A 177 10.35 -4.17 5.52
CA SER A 177 11.65 -3.58 5.17
C SER A 177 12.80 -4.54 5.55
N SER A 178 13.69 -4.83 4.60
CA SER A 178 14.85 -5.76 4.72
C SER A 178 16.14 -5.01 5.15
N PRO A 179 17.21 -5.70 5.62
CA PRO A 179 18.00 -6.64 4.82
C PRO A 179 18.22 -8.01 5.51
N GLY A 180 17.79 -9.08 4.84
CA GLY A 180 18.11 -10.45 5.26
C GLY A 180 17.18 -11.47 4.62
N THR A 181 17.64 -12.10 3.54
CA THR A 181 17.00 -13.21 2.84
C THR A 181 16.39 -14.23 3.81
N MET A 182 15.11 -14.53 3.64
CA MET A 182 14.60 -15.87 3.97
C MET A 182 13.42 -16.23 3.07
N VAL A 183 13.72 -17.01 2.03
CA VAL A 183 12.75 -17.84 1.33
C VAL A 183 12.29 -18.92 2.32
N ARG A 184 11.01 -18.98 2.66
CA ARG A 184 10.42 -20.20 3.22
C ARG A 184 9.98 -21.08 2.05
N PRO A 185 10.50 -22.32 1.91
CA PRO A 185 9.96 -23.28 0.96
C PRO A 185 8.52 -23.61 1.35
N ALA A 186 7.71 -23.95 0.34
CA ALA A 186 6.34 -24.39 0.51
C ALA A 186 6.25 -25.41 1.66
N ALA A 187 5.32 -25.20 2.58
CA ALA A 187 4.92 -26.25 3.48
C ALA A 187 4.26 -27.33 2.62
N THR A 188 5.00 -28.38 2.29
CA THR A 188 4.43 -29.63 1.81
C THR A 188 3.50 -30.11 2.91
N THR A 189 2.19 -29.98 2.69
CA THR A 189 1.21 -30.68 3.50
C THR A 189 1.48 -32.18 3.31
N PRO A 190 1.74 -32.99 4.35
CA PRO A 190 1.56 -34.42 4.18
C PRO A 190 0.07 -34.63 3.92
N SER A 191 -0.23 -35.08 2.70
CA SER A 191 -1.52 -35.63 2.30
C SER A 191 -2.01 -36.57 3.40
N SER A 192 -3.10 -36.22 4.05
CA SER A 192 -3.86 -37.12 4.91
C SER A 192 -4.42 -38.23 4.04
N ALA A 193 -3.66 -39.31 3.88
CA ALA A 193 -4.17 -40.57 3.38
C ALA A 193 -5.18 -41.09 4.41
N SER A 194 -6.46 -41.13 4.01
CA SER A 194 -7.52 -41.84 4.71
C SER A 194 -7.11 -43.31 4.87
N MET A 195 -6.86 -43.75 6.10
CA MET A 195 -6.88 -45.17 6.43
C MET A 195 -8.32 -45.59 6.77
N PRO A 196 -8.82 -46.71 6.21
CA PRO A 196 -10.12 -47.24 6.59
C PRO A 196 -10.07 -47.88 7.99
N SER A 197 -11.13 -47.65 8.75
CA SER A 197 -11.42 -48.25 10.05
C SER A 197 -11.47 -49.79 9.96
N PRO A 198 -10.83 -50.55 10.87
CA PRO A 198 -11.09 -51.97 10.99
C PRO A 198 -12.38 -52.23 11.76
N ALA A 199 -13.23 -53.09 11.19
CA ALA A 199 -14.45 -53.61 11.80
C ALA A 199 -14.15 -54.41 13.09
N PRO A 200 -15.09 -54.47 14.05
CA PRO A 200 -14.91 -55.25 15.26
C PRO A 200 -15.07 -56.75 14.97
N THR A 201 -14.10 -57.55 15.38
CA THR A 201 -14.26 -59.00 15.50
C THR A 201 -14.79 -59.32 16.91
N TYR A 202 -15.79 -60.18 16.94
CA TYR A 202 -16.51 -60.70 18.11
C TYR A 202 -15.61 -61.36 19.15
#